data_AF-A0A7X1P4U4-F1
#
_entry.id   AF-A0A7X1P4U4-F1
#
_cell.length_a   1.000
_cell.length_b   1.000
_cell.length_c   1.000
_cell.angle_alpha   90.00
_cell.angle_beta   90.00
_cell.angle_gamma   90.00
#
_symmetry.space_group_name_H-M   'P 1'
#
loop_
_entity.id
_entity.type
_entity.pdbx_description
1 polymer ?
#
loop_
_entity_poly.entity_id
_entity_poly.type
_entity_poly.pdbx_seq_one_letter_code
_entity_poly.pdbx_strand_id
1 'polypeptide(L)'
;MTVMVTTALLPIEDRSAYSPPISRAMRDACHRRAHTRCLCCRRRASRSRLPKGNSIMQHQRTLVRWVVSTTLCLGCASANAFITYIDEFRIVRSGATFFLDTFDDGVEPPIVPNAFNCAAAPSCYSLSGTFNTDDEAGGKLRMNTALGGEVESAIGNPRIFQRASLLSNRSDLPADMNAGLKRHRVFSASVVYDLVVPGPADQMQVRLADPHANTADPGHRSDTLSLAVRRDDAPGAMPVIRFFEQNFNAGTLTEIDSTPLNLALGADQIRLTLAHSVADSTEIFAAWDYLSGGGVVASGSFATPGNIFDGETFTRADFGVSAMIPEPETYAMLLAGIGVLVWRLRGRRGPKMRANNKRVLP
;
A
#
# COMPACT_ATOMS: atom_id res chain seq x y z
N MET A 1 -35.60 -2.93 40.88
CA MET A 1 -34.82 -1.77 41.35
C MET A 1 -34.82 -0.76 40.21
N THR A 2 -35.70 0.23 40.31
CA THR A 2 -36.00 1.18 39.23
C THR A 2 -35.10 2.40 39.41
N VAL A 3 -34.12 2.57 38.51
CA VAL A 3 -33.18 3.70 38.56
C VAL A 3 -33.74 4.82 37.68
N MET A 4 -34.19 5.90 38.33
CA MET A 4 -34.52 7.17 37.68
C MET A 4 -33.23 7.82 37.18
N VAL A 5 -33.20 8.18 35.89
CA VAL A 5 -32.13 8.98 35.28
C VAL A 5 -32.61 10.43 35.24
N THR A 6 -31.94 11.29 36.02
CA THR A 6 -32.18 12.72 36.08
C THR A 6 -31.29 13.42 35.05
N THR A 7 -31.88 13.92 33.97
CA THR A 7 -31.19 14.67 32.91
C THR A 7 -31.07 16.14 33.33
N ALA A 8 -29.84 16.62 33.58
CA ALA A 8 -29.56 18.03 33.78
C ALA A 8 -29.24 18.70 32.44
N LEU A 9 -30.06 19.68 32.06
CA LEU A 9 -29.85 20.59 30.92
C LEU A 9 -28.79 21.63 31.29
N LEU A 10 -27.73 21.73 30.48
CA LEU A 10 -26.76 22.83 30.51
C LEU A 10 -27.07 23.85 29.40
N PRO A 11 -26.73 25.13 29.60
CA PRO A 11 -27.17 26.23 28.73
C PRO A 11 -26.37 26.29 27.43
N ILE A 12 -27.09 26.68 26.37
CA ILE A 12 -26.62 26.96 25.02
C ILE A 12 -25.87 28.30 25.04
N GLU A 13 -24.55 28.29 24.83
CA GLU A 13 -23.78 29.49 24.52
C GLU A 13 -23.76 29.72 23.01
N ASP A 14 -24.42 30.80 22.62
CA ASP A 14 -24.41 31.41 21.30
C ASP A 14 -23.07 32.11 21.05
N ARG A 15 -22.31 31.67 20.04
CA ARG A 15 -21.12 32.39 19.54
C ARG A 15 -21.27 32.67 18.06
N SER A 16 -21.82 33.86 17.80
CA SER A 16 -21.79 34.57 16.54
C SER A 16 -20.37 34.97 16.12
N ALA A 17 -20.10 34.79 14.83
CA ALA A 17 -19.30 35.66 13.95
C ALA A 17 -17.78 35.83 14.22
N TYR A 18 -16.97 35.15 13.39
CA TYR A 18 -15.70 35.71 12.92
C TYR A 18 -15.38 35.21 11.50
N SER A 19 -15.44 36.11 10.52
CA SER A 19 -14.99 35.88 9.14
C SER A 19 -13.76 36.75 8.86
N PRO A 20 -12.58 36.20 8.54
CA PRO A 20 -11.48 36.98 8.01
C PRO A 20 -11.57 37.16 6.48
N PRO A 21 -10.96 38.23 5.93
CA PRO A 21 -11.21 38.68 4.57
C PRO A 21 -10.42 37.91 3.50
N ILE A 22 -11.10 37.69 2.37
CA ILE A 22 -10.57 37.18 1.11
C ILE A 22 -9.64 38.23 0.50
N SER A 23 -8.32 37.99 0.51
CA SER A 23 -7.36 38.77 -0.25
C SER A 23 -7.30 38.27 -1.69
N ARG A 24 -7.91 39.05 -2.59
CA ARG A 24 -7.68 39.02 -4.03
C ARG A 24 -6.26 39.50 -4.31
N ALA A 25 -5.39 38.64 -4.82
CA ALA A 25 -4.17 39.04 -5.52
C ALA A 25 -4.19 38.46 -6.94
N MET A 26 -4.26 39.39 -7.93
CA MET A 26 -3.60 39.38 -9.25
C MET A 26 -3.66 38.03 -10.03
N ARG A 27 -4.46 37.83 -11.09
CA ARG A 27 -4.74 38.65 -12.28
C ARG A 27 -3.53 39.41 -12.85
N ASP A 28 -3.16 39.00 -14.06
CA ASP A 28 -2.37 39.70 -15.09
C ASP A 28 -0.86 39.37 -15.21
N ALA A 29 -0.56 38.43 -16.11
CA ALA A 29 0.61 38.46 -17.00
C ALA A 29 0.25 37.66 -18.28
N CYS A 30 -0.39 38.27 -19.27
CA CYS A 30 0.21 39.08 -20.34
C CYS A 30 1.23 38.33 -21.22
N HIS A 31 0.73 37.86 -22.37
CA HIS A 31 1.33 37.89 -23.71
C HIS A 31 2.87 37.94 -23.85
N ARG A 32 3.41 36.92 -24.55
CA ARG A 32 4.47 37.05 -25.58
C ARG A 32 4.48 35.80 -26.47
N ARG A 33 3.85 35.85 -27.65
CA ARG A 33 4.45 36.08 -28.99
C ARG A 33 5.58 35.12 -29.37
N ALA A 34 5.22 34.23 -30.31
CA ALA A 34 5.86 33.95 -31.59
C ALA A 34 7.35 33.55 -31.59
N HIS A 35 7.62 32.32 -32.06
CA HIS A 35 8.61 32.14 -33.13
C HIS A 35 8.28 30.92 -34.00
N THR A 36 7.73 31.26 -35.16
CA THR A 36 7.73 30.55 -36.43
C THR A 36 9.13 30.02 -36.75
N ARG A 37 9.29 28.71 -36.94
CA ARG A 37 10.35 28.15 -37.79
C ARG A 37 9.78 27.05 -38.68
N CYS A 38 9.34 27.48 -39.87
CA CYS A 38 9.31 26.66 -41.07
C CYS A 38 10.70 26.05 -41.28
N LEU A 39 10.83 24.75 -41.06
CA LEU A 39 11.97 24.00 -41.56
C LEU A 39 11.73 23.69 -43.03
N CYS A 40 12.54 24.38 -43.81
CA CYS A 40 12.61 24.39 -45.25
C CYS A 40 12.76 22.99 -45.83
N CYS A 41 11.95 22.75 -46.85
CA CYS A 41 12.01 21.68 -47.81
C CYS A 41 13.45 21.50 -48.35
N ARG A 42 14.09 20.36 -48.08
CA ARG A 42 15.29 19.91 -48.80
C ARG A 42 15.07 18.50 -49.35
N ARG A 43 14.25 18.41 -50.41
CA ARG A 43 14.20 17.24 -51.30
C ARG A 43 15.57 17.05 -51.95
N ARG A 44 16.37 16.13 -51.42
CA ARG A 44 17.57 15.62 -52.11
C ARG A 44 17.17 14.32 -52.81
N ALA A 45 16.95 14.41 -54.12
CA ALA A 45 16.73 13.26 -54.98
C ALA A 45 18.00 12.40 -55.01
N SER A 46 18.02 11.33 -54.21
CA SER A 46 19.02 10.29 -54.28
C SER A 46 18.60 9.29 -55.37
N ARG A 47 19.33 9.29 -56.49
CA ARG A 47 19.21 8.29 -57.55
C ARG A 47 19.65 6.93 -57.00
N SER A 48 18.68 6.06 -56.70
CA SER A 48 18.91 4.65 -56.42
C SER A 48 19.30 3.92 -57.71
N ARG A 49 20.59 3.60 -57.86
CA ARG A 49 21.01 2.51 -58.75
C ARG A 49 20.57 1.20 -58.10
N LEU A 50 19.73 0.45 -58.80
CA LEU A 50 19.30 -0.90 -58.44
C LEU A 50 20.47 -1.89 -58.62
N PRO A 51 20.98 -2.52 -57.54
CA PRO A 51 21.78 -3.72 -57.70
C PRO A 51 20.84 -4.89 -58.04
N LYS A 52 20.89 -5.33 -59.29
CA LYS A 52 20.40 -6.65 -59.71
C LYS A 52 21.37 -7.70 -59.17
N GLY A 53 20.87 -8.59 -58.31
CA GLY A 53 21.54 -9.86 -57.99
C GLY A 53 21.52 -10.21 -56.49
N ASN A 54 20.75 -11.25 -56.14
CA ASN A 54 20.78 -12.02 -54.89
C ASN A 54 20.02 -11.46 -53.65
N SER A 55 18.83 -10.91 -53.86
CA SER A 55 18.04 -10.17 -52.84
C SER A 55 17.04 -11.01 -51.98
N ILE A 56 17.08 -12.35 -51.97
CA ILE A 56 16.08 -13.11 -51.17
C ILE A 56 16.62 -13.47 -49.76
N MET A 57 17.92 -13.68 -49.58
CA MET A 57 18.50 -14.01 -48.26
C MET A 57 18.80 -12.80 -47.36
N GLN A 58 18.90 -11.57 -47.90
CA GLN A 58 19.21 -10.37 -47.10
C GLN A 58 17.99 -9.70 -46.46
N HIS A 59 16.79 -9.81 -47.05
CA HIS A 59 15.56 -9.25 -46.46
C HIS A 59 15.04 -10.02 -45.25
N GLN A 60 15.29 -11.34 -45.17
CA GLN A 60 14.91 -12.11 -43.97
C GLN A 60 15.78 -11.78 -42.75
N ARG A 61 17.04 -11.36 -42.93
CA ARG A 61 17.92 -10.95 -41.82
C ARG A 61 17.60 -9.57 -41.25
N THR A 62 16.97 -8.69 -42.04
CA THR A 62 16.62 -7.32 -41.62
C THR A 62 15.27 -7.28 -40.89
N LEU A 63 14.27 -8.06 -41.31
CA LEU A 63 12.99 -8.17 -40.60
C LEU A 63 13.12 -8.77 -39.19
N VAL A 64 13.98 -9.79 -39.01
CA VAL A 64 14.20 -10.43 -37.70
C VAL A 64 14.84 -9.48 -36.67
N ARG A 65 15.68 -8.54 -37.11
CA ARG A 65 16.29 -7.53 -36.21
C ARG A 65 15.26 -6.53 -35.68
N TRP A 66 14.25 -6.18 -36.46
CA TRP A 66 13.18 -5.30 -36.01
C TRP A 66 12.27 -6.00 -34.99
N VAL A 67 11.87 -7.26 -35.24
CA VAL A 67 11.01 -8.02 -34.31
C VAL A 67 11.67 -8.22 -32.95
N VAL A 68 12.97 -8.57 -32.89
CA VAL A 68 13.68 -8.75 -31.60
C VAL A 68 13.83 -7.42 -30.83
N SER A 69 13.92 -6.29 -31.53
CA SER A 69 14.05 -4.98 -30.88
C SER A 69 12.71 -4.41 -30.39
N THR A 70 11.58 -4.79 -30.99
CA THR A 70 10.25 -4.35 -30.55
C THR A 70 9.74 -5.16 -29.35
N THR A 71 10.09 -6.45 -29.25
CA THR A 71 9.69 -7.28 -28.10
C THR A 71 10.42 -6.92 -26.80
N LEU A 72 11.59 -6.27 -26.87
CA LEU A 72 12.35 -5.87 -25.68
C LEU A 72 11.82 -4.61 -24.98
N CYS A 73 10.98 -3.79 -25.63
CA CYS A 73 10.50 -2.52 -25.07
C CYS A 73 9.08 -2.59 -24.47
N LEU A 74 8.42 -3.75 -24.51
CA LEU A 74 7.02 -3.90 -24.08
C LEU A 74 6.86 -4.49 -22.66
N GLY A 75 7.96 -4.71 -21.93
CA GLY A 75 7.94 -5.46 -20.68
C GLY A 75 7.86 -4.63 -19.41
N CYS A 76 8.53 -3.48 -19.35
CA CYS A 76 8.80 -2.81 -18.08
C CYS A 76 7.54 -2.28 -17.40
N ALA A 77 6.99 -3.03 -16.45
CA ALA A 77 5.99 -2.51 -15.54
C ALA A 77 6.67 -1.43 -14.67
N SER A 78 6.26 -0.17 -14.82
CA SER A 78 6.76 0.90 -13.95
C SER A 78 6.30 0.63 -12.52
N ALA A 79 7.24 0.35 -11.61
CA ALA A 79 6.98 0.40 -10.19
C ALA A 79 6.69 1.87 -9.81
N ASN A 80 5.41 2.19 -9.66
CA ASN A 80 4.99 3.51 -9.19
C ASN A 80 4.83 3.46 -7.68
N ALA A 81 5.33 4.48 -7.01
CA ALA A 81 5.13 4.64 -5.58
C ALA A 81 3.68 5.03 -5.29
N PHE A 82 3.07 4.36 -4.32
CA PHE A 82 1.75 4.71 -3.81
C PHE A 82 1.92 5.73 -2.69
N ILE A 83 1.24 6.87 -2.83
CA ILE A 83 1.30 7.99 -1.90
C ILE A 83 -0.11 8.30 -1.40
N THR A 84 -0.25 8.43 -0.09
CA THR A 84 -1.47 8.94 0.56
C THR A 84 -1.08 9.70 1.83
N TYR A 85 -2.06 10.31 2.49
CA TYR A 85 -1.89 11.07 3.73
C TYR A 85 -2.76 10.50 4.83
N ILE A 86 -2.30 10.64 6.06
CA ILE A 86 -3.03 10.30 7.28
C ILE A 86 -3.27 11.57 8.07
N ASP A 87 -4.51 11.80 8.49
CA ASP A 87 -4.89 12.97 9.27
C ASP A 87 -4.98 12.67 10.77
N GLU A 88 -5.34 11.43 11.12
CA GLU A 88 -5.51 11.03 12.52
C GLU A 88 -5.21 9.55 12.69
N PHE A 89 -4.45 9.20 13.73
CA PHE A 89 -4.42 7.86 14.30
C PHE A 89 -4.87 7.90 15.76
N ARG A 90 -5.89 7.11 16.08
CA ARG A 90 -6.58 7.20 17.37
C ARG A 90 -6.85 5.83 17.96
N ILE A 91 -6.69 5.73 19.27
CA ILE A 91 -7.12 4.58 20.06
C ILE A 91 -8.07 5.04 21.16
N VAL A 92 -9.22 4.40 21.24
CA VAL A 92 -10.17 4.55 22.34
C VAL A 92 -10.15 3.27 23.16
N ARG A 93 -10.06 3.37 24.47
CA ARG A 93 -10.08 2.24 25.40
C ARG A 93 -11.12 2.50 26.48
N SER A 94 -12.06 1.56 26.66
CA SER A 94 -13.16 1.71 27.62
C SER A 94 -13.92 3.03 27.48
N GLY A 95 -14.10 3.52 26.25
CA GLY A 95 -14.80 4.79 25.94
C GLY A 95 -13.98 6.07 26.12
N ALA A 96 -12.74 6.01 26.62
CA ALA A 96 -11.85 7.16 26.74
C ALA A 96 -10.75 7.13 25.68
N THR A 97 -10.32 8.29 25.18
CA THR A 97 -9.14 8.39 24.30
C THR A 97 -7.92 7.90 25.06
N PHE A 98 -7.32 6.82 24.58
CA PHE A 98 -6.10 6.22 25.12
C PHE A 98 -4.86 6.72 24.38
N PHE A 99 -5.00 6.93 23.07
CA PHE A 99 -3.96 7.48 22.21
C PHE A 99 -4.59 8.35 21.12
N LEU A 100 -3.94 9.44 20.76
CA LEU A 100 -4.33 10.32 19.68
C LEU A 100 -3.06 10.94 19.09
N ASP A 101 -2.95 10.87 17.78
CA ASP A 101 -1.91 11.48 16.98
C ASP A 101 -2.58 12.17 15.79
N THR A 102 -2.48 13.49 15.75
CA THR A 102 -3.08 14.37 14.74
C THR A 102 -2.06 14.86 13.71
N PHE A 103 -0.80 14.43 13.83
CA PHE A 103 0.27 14.76 12.89
C PHE A 103 0.40 16.28 12.62
N ASP A 104 0.16 17.10 13.65
CA ASP A 104 0.14 18.56 13.60
C ASP A 104 1.24 19.23 14.43
N ASP A 105 2.07 18.45 15.14
CA ASP A 105 3.15 19.00 15.96
C ASP A 105 4.45 19.20 15.17
N GLY A 106 4.50 18.70 13.93
CA GLY A 106 5.65 18.85 13.04
C GLY A 106 6.88 18.09 13.54
N VAL A 107 6.69 17.17 14.48
CA VAL A 107 7.68 16.22 14.90
C VAL A 107 7.27 14.89 14.30
N GLU A 108 8.12 14.35 13.42
CA GLU A 108 7.92 13.00 12.89
C GLU A 108 7.46 12.06 14.01
N PRO A 109 6.59 11.07 13.74
CA PRO A 109 6.40 9.96 14.65
C PRO A 109 7.79 9.49 15.11
N PRO A 110 8.17 9.80 16.36
CA PRO A 110 7.35 9.56 17.53
C PRO A 110 7.26 10.72 18.55
N ILE A 111 6.14 11.44 18.60
CA ILE A 111 5.65 11.97 19.87
C ILE A 111 4.34 11.28 20.22
N VAL A 112 4.37 10.63 21.38
CA VAL A 112 3.19 9.99 21.97
C VAL A 112 3.03 10.58 23.36
N PRO A 113 1.82 10.92 23.79
CA PRO A 113 1.58 11.35 25.16
C PRO A 113 2.19 10.34 26.14
N ASN A 114 2.84 10.84 27.20
CA ASN A 114 3.64 10.09 28.19
C ASN A 114 2.91 8.93 28.93
N ALA A 115 1.65 8.67 28.59
CA ALA A 115 0.80 7.62 29.15
C ALA A 115 1.28 6.18 28.86
N PHE A 116 2.21 5.98 27.92
CA PHE A 116 2.73 4.66 27.57
C PHE A 116 3.95 4.21 28.38
N ASN A 117 4.43 5.02 29.33
CA ASN A 117 5.67 4.76 30.08
C ASN A 117 6.83 4.38 29.13
N CYS A 118 6.90 5.06 27.99
CA CYS A 118 8.01 4.91 27.05
C CYS A 118 9.24 5.51 27.73
N ALA A 119 9.98 4.66 28.46
CA ALA A 119 11.13 5.05 29.28
C ALA A 119 12.27 5.71 28.48
N ALA A 120 12.19 5.72 27.16
CA ALA A 120 13.06 6.48 26.27
C ALA A 120 12.21 7.36 25.36
N ALA A 121 12.18 8.66 25.64
CA ALA A 121 11.90 9.64 24.61
C ALA A 121 13.01 9.52 23.53
N PRO A 122 12.69 9.50 22.22
CA PRO A 122 11.37 9.44 21.61
C PRO A 122 11.24 8.14 20.80
N SER A 123 10.46 7.15 21.24
CA SER A 123 9.87 6.15 20.32
C SER A 123 8.80 5.33 21.03
N CYS A 124 7.57 5.81 21.01
CA CYS A 124 6.41 4.95 21.27
C CYS A 124 5.89 4.30 19.98
N TYR A 125 6.46 4.63 18.81
CA TYR A 125 6.29 3.84 17.60
C TYR A 125 7.53 3.01 17.30
N SER A 126 7.32 1.80 16.79
CA SER A 126 8.31 1.07 15.99
C SER A 126 8.03 1.33 14.52
N LEU A 127 9.04 1.83 13.82
CA LEU A 127 8.94 2.22 12.43
C LEU A 127 9.48 1.09 11.53
N SER A 128 8.86 0.95 10.36
CA SER A 128 9.33 0.10 9.26
C SER A 128 9.28 0.93 7.98
N GLY A 129 10.42 1.03 7.31
CA GLY A 129 10.65 2.07 6.31
C GLY A 129 11.23 3.35 6.94
N THR A 130 11.38 4.38 6.12
CA THR A 130 11.91 5.70 6.51
C THR A 130 10.77 6.70 6.57
N PHE A 131 10.76 7.54 7.59
CA PHE A 131 9.94 8.74 7.70
C PHE A 131 10.91 9.93 7.70
N ASN A 132 10.64 10.93 6.89
CA ASN A 132 11.47 12.14 6.81
C ASN A 132 10.78 13.29 7.53
N THR A 133 11.55 14.32 7.87
CA THR A 133 11.06 15.47 8.64
C THR A 133 9.98 16.25 7.93
N ASP A 134 9.97 16.22 6.59
CA ASP A 134 8.97 16.86 5.76
C ASP A 134 7.75 15.96 5.47
N ASP A 135 7.73 14.71 5.95
CA ASP A 135 6.58 13.83 5.75
C ASP A 135 5.41 14.20 6.68
N GLU A 136 5.67 14.82 7.82
CA GLU A 136 4.63 15.42 8.65
C GLU A 136 4.53 16.93 8.39
N ALA A 137 3.48 17.35 7.67
CA ALA A 137 3.27 18.75 7.35
C ALA A 137 1.79 19.07 7.18
N GLY A 138 1.35 20.19 7.78
CA GLY A 138 -0.02 20.70 7.61
C GLY A 138 -1.10 19.86 8.30
N GLY A 139 -0.78 19.19 9.41
CA GLY A 139 -1.74 18.34 10.14
C GLY A 139 -1.94 16.98 9.48
N LYS A 140 -0.93 16.49 8.75
CA LYS A 140 -1.00 15.26 7.98
C LYS A 140 0.35 14.57 7.95
N LEU A 141 0.33 13.24 8.06
CA LEU A 141 1.48 12.37 7.80
C LEU A 141 1.41 11.80 6.39
N ARG A 142 2.44 12.09 5.59
CA ARG A 142 2.63 11.54 4.25
C ARG A 142 3.15 10.11 4.32
N MET A 143 2.43 9.21 3.68
CA MET A 143 2.80 7.82 3.49
C MET A 143 3.21 7.60 2.03
N ASN A 144 4.34 6.94 1.81
CA ASN A 144 4.95 6.71 0.51
C ASN A 144 5.61 5.32 0.46
N THR A 145 5.07 4.43 -0.38
CA THR A 145 5.65 3.08 -0.51
C THR A 145 7.07 3.08 -1.06
N ALA A 146 7.56 4.14 -1.72
CA ALA A 146 8.99 4.22 -2.10
C ALA A 146 9.95 4.34 -0.90
N LEU A 147 9.44 4.73 0.27
CA LEU A 147 10.21 4.83 1.51
C LEU A 147 9.99 3.63 2.44
N GLY A 148 9.22 2.63 2.00
CA GLY A 148 8.95 1.45 2.82
C GLY A 148 10.15 0.50 2.90
N GLY A 149 10.13 -0.36 3.91
CA GLY A 149 11.06 -1.50 4.01
C GLY A 149 10.51 -2.72 3.28
N GLU A 150 11.40 -3.59 2.82
CA GLU A 150 11.00 -4.91 2.31
C GLU A 150 10.45 -5.76 3.46
N VAL A 151 9.27 -6.33 3.23
CA VAL A 151 8.61 -7.28 4.12
C VAL A 151 8.02 -8.40 3.29
N GLU A 152 7.75 -9.51 3.95
CA GLU A 152 7.07 -10.65 3.34
C GLU A 152 5.68 -10.78 3.96
N SER A 153 4.67 -11.13 3.15
CA SER A 153 3.37 -11.56 3.67
C SER A 153 3.45 -12.98 4.23
N ALA A 154 2.41 -13.43 4.96
CA ALA A 154 2.40 -14.80 5.49
C ALA A 154 2.50 -15.89 4.42
N ILE A 155 2.02 -15.64 3.19
CA ILE A 155 2.10 -16.59 2.07
C ILE A 155 3.41 -16.50 1.26
N GLY A 156 4.36 -15.70 1.72
CA GLY A 156 5.67 -15.56 1.08
C GLY A 156 5.77 -14.46 0.02
N ASN A 157 4.71 -13.68 -0.21
CA ASN A 157 4.76 -12.63 -1.23
C ASN A 157 5.57 -11.41 -0.73
N PRO A 158 6.61 -10.98 -1.46
CA PRO A 158 7.42 -9.83 -1.09
C PRO A 158 6.68 -8.51 -1.35
N ARG A 159 6.78 -7.58 -0.41
CA ARG A 159 6.12 -6.26 -0.45
C ARG A 159 7.05 -5.18 0.07
N ILE A 160 6.83 -3.96 -0.38
CA ILE A 160 7.38 -2.77 0.28
C ILE A 160 6.32 -2.22 1.21
N PHE A 161 6.67 -1.99 2.47
CA PHE A 161 5.75 -1.54 3.50
C PHE A 161 6.37 -0.38 4.30
N GLN A 162 5.73 0.78 4.26
CA GLN A 162 5.99 1.86 5.21
C GLN A 162 4.93 1.83 6.32
N ARG A 163 5.36 1.74 7.57
CA ARG A 163 4.49 1.48 8.73
C ARG A 163 5.02 2.12 9.99
N ALA A 164 4.09 2.56 10.84
CA ALA A 164 4.32 2.83 12.25
C ALA A 164 3.47 1.89 13.13
N SER A 165 4.09 1.31 14.16
CA SER A 165 3.47 0.37 15.10
C SER A 165 3.52 0.93 16.51
N LEU A 166 2.38 1.10 17.17
CA LEU A 166 2.35 1.63 18.53
C LEU A 166 2.89 0.57 19.52
N LEU A 167 3.94 0.94 20.26
CA LEU A 167 4.62 0.11 21.25
C LEU A 167 3.85 0.05 22.58
N SER A 168 2.64 -0.53 22.53
CA SER A 168 1.85 -0.80 23.72
C SER A 168 2.50 -1.89 24.60
N ASN A 169 2.11 -1.92 25.89
CA ASN A 169 2.58 -2.91 26.87
C ASN A 169 2.18 -4.33 26.46
N ARG A 170 3.14 -5.25 26.54
CA ARG A 170 3.01 -6.68 26.18
C ARG A 170 3.12 -7.63 27.38
N SER A 171 3.25 -7.09 28.59
CA SER A 171 3.42 -7.88 29.81
C SER A 171 2.09 -8.44 30.27
N ASP A 172 2.02 -9.75 30.51
CA ASP A 172 0.82 -10.40 31.04
C ASP A 172 0.90 -10.59 32.57
N LEU A 173 1.81 -9.87 33.22
CA LEU A 173 1.87 -9.81 34.68
C LEU A 173 0.57 -9.19 35.23
N PRO A 174 0.04 -9.66 36.38
CA PRO A 174 -1.17 -9.11 36.97
C PRO A 174 -1.15 -7.59 37.19
N ALA A 175 0.03 -7.02 37.48
CA ALA A 175 0.20 -5.57 37.64
C ALA A 175 0.06 -4.77 36.34
N ASP A 176 0.30 -5.41 35.19
CA ASP A 176 0.33 -4.80 33.86
C ASP A 176 -0.94 -5.08 33.04
N MET A 177 -1.91 -5.79 33.60
CA MET A 177 -3.17 -6.08 32.91
C MET A 177 -3.87 -4.79 32.47
N ASN A 178 -3.70 -3.68 33.16
CA ASN A 178 -4.31 -2.41 32.75
C ASN A 178 -3.48 -1.59 31.75
N ALA A 179 -2.31 -2.07 31.35
CA ALA A 179 -1.40 -1.38 30.45
C ALA A 179 -1.56 -1.90 29.01
N GLY A 180 -1.64 -0.99 28.03
CA GLY A 180 -1.72 -1.34 26.60
C GLY A 180 -3.11 -1.78 26.12
N LEU A 181 -3.12 -2.54 25.02
CA LEU A 181 -4.32 -3.09 24.38
C LEU A 181 -4.40 -4.57 24.76
N LYS A 182 -5.31 -4.90 25.66
CA LYS A 182 -5.40 -6.21 26.31
C LYS A 182 -6.74 -6.86 26.04
N ARG A 183 -6.76 -8.21 25.99
CA ARG A 183 -7.96 -9.01 25.73
C ARG A 183 -9.09 -8.76 26.73
N HIS A 184 -8.79 -8.55 28.01
CA HIS A 184 -9.83 -8.26 29.02
C HIS A 184 -10.33 -6.79 28.98
N ARG A 185 -9.93 -6.00 27.98
CA ARG A 185 -10.33 -4.60 27.81
C ARG A 185 -11.02 -4.40 26.48
N VAL A 186 -12.02 -3.53 26.47
CA VAL A 186 -12.61 -3.05 25.21
C VAL A 186 -11.79 -1.90 24.67
N PHE A 187 -11.51 -1.94 23.37
CA PHE A 187 -10.75 -0.89 22.68
C PHE A 187 -11.10 -0.82 21.21
N SER A 188 -10.78 0.30 20.57
CA SER A 188 -10.83 0.46 19.12
C SER A 188 -9.61 1.23 18.65
N ALA A 189 -9.03 0.81 17.54
CA ALA A 189 -7.97 1.53 16.83
C ALA A 189 -8.51 2.01 15.48
N SER A 190 -8.32 3.28 15.18
CA SER A 190 -8.81 3.90 13.96
C SER A 190 -7.77 4.81 13.33
N VAL A 191 -7.74 4.85 12.00
CA VAL A 191 -6.90 5.74 11.20
C VAL A 191 -7.75 6.44 10.15
N VAL A 192 -7.49 7.72 9.90
CA VAL A 192 -8.14 8.51 8.85
C VAL A 192 -7.16 8.75 7.71
N TYR A 193 -7.45 8.19 6.54
CA TYR A 193 -6.68 8.39 5.31
C TYR A 193 -7.37 9.37 4.37
N ASP A 194 -6.58 10.15 3.65
CA ASP A 194 -7.05 10.79 2.43
C ASP A 194 -7.42 9.72 1.39
N LEU A 195 -8.60 9.89 0.78
CA LEU A 195 -9.19 8.88 -0.08
C LEU A 195 -8.55 8.88 -1.48
N VAL A 196 -7.50 8.10 -1.62
CA VAL A 196 -6.80 7.83 -2.90
C VAL A 196 -7.16 6.44 -3.38
N VAL A 197 -7.54 6.31 -4.66
CA VAL A 197 -7.81 4.99 -5.28
C VAL A 197 -6.50 4.22 -5.42
N PRO A 198 -6.33 3.04 -4.78
CA PRO A 198 -5.10 2.27 -4.87
C PRO A 198 -4.80 1.79 -6.31
N GLY A 199 -3.52 1.78 -6.67
CA GLY A 199 -3.03 1.07 -7.85
C GLY A 199 -3.07 -0.45 -7.67
N PRO A 200 -2.81 -1.23 -8.73
CA PRO A 200 -2.76 -2.69 -8.63
C PRO A 200 -1.78 -3.15 -7.54
N ALA A 201 -2.28 -3.95 -6.59
CA ALA A 201 -1.56 -4.47 -5.43
C ALA A 201 -1.10 -3.43 -4.38
N ASP A 202 -1.50 -2.16 -4.52
CA ASP A 202 -1.34 -1.14 -3.50
C ASP A 202 -2.42 -1.26 -2.44
N GLN A 203 -2.10 -0.86 -1.22
CA GLN A 203 -3.06 -0.77 -0.13
C GLN A 203 -2.66 0.25 0.94
N MET A 204 -3.67 0.82 1.59
CA MET A 204 -3.60 1.54 2.86
C MET A 204 -4.36 0.73 3.92
N GLN A 205 -3.88 0.69 5.16
CA GLN A 205 -4.46 -0.21 6.17
C GLN A 205 -4.25 0.23 7.61
N VAL A 206 -5.21 -0.16 8.45
CA VAL A 206 -5.05 -0.28 9.91
C VAL A 206 -4.92 -1.75 10.28
N ARG A 207 -4.09 -2.04 11.28
CA ARG A 207 -3.84 -3.41 11.72
C ARG A 207 -3.79 -3.54 13.24
N LEU A 208 -4.19 -4.71 13.71
CA LEU A 208 -3.77 -5.26 15.00
C LEU A 208 -2.73 -6.37 14.78
N ALA A 209 -1.63 -6.33 15.50
CA ALA A 209 -0.53 -7.30 15.44
C ALA A 209 -0.16 -7.76 16.85
N ASP A 210 0.24 -9.01 17.00
CA ASP A 210 0.61 -9.66 18.26
C ASP A 210 2.13 -9.91 18.37
N PRO A 211 3.02 -8.90 18.18
CA PRO A 211 4.43 -9.15 17.93
C PRO A 211 5.09 -10.00 19.02
N HIS A 212 5.30 -11.28 18.69
CA HIS A 212 5.93 -12.26 19.54
C HIS A 212 7.44 -12.03 19.48
N ALA A 213 8.03 -11.63 20.61
CA ALA A 213 9.46 -11.33 20.70
C ALA A 213 10.27 -12.40 21.43
N ASN A 214 9.67 -13.54 21.74
CA ASN A 214 10.37 -14.54 22.55
C ASN A 214 11.32 -15.37 21.67
N THR A 215 12.62 -15.14 21.84
CA THR A 215 13.67 -15.99 21.29
C THR A 215 13.63 -17.43 21.83
N ALA A 216 12.90 -17.67 22.93
CA ALA A 216 12.68 -19.02 23.47
C ALA A 216 11.63 -19.84 22.70
N ASP A 217 10.86 -19.24 21.79
CA ASP A 217 9.95 -19.95 20.89
C ASP A 217 10.19 -19.55 19.42
N PRO A 218 11.26 -20.06 18.80
CA PRO A 218 11.62 -19.75 17.42
C PRO A 218 10.60 -20.21 16.37
N GLY A 219 9.45 -20.79 16.77
CA GLY A 219 8.33 -21.15 15.91
C GLY A 219 7.17 -20.16 15.92
N HIS A 220 7.06 -19.28 16.93
CA HIS A 220 5.95 -18.33 17.04
C HIS A 220 6.25 -17.03 16.27
N ARG A 221 5.79 -17.00 15.03
CA ARG A 221 5.59 -15.81 14.21
C ARG A 221 4.27 -15.15 14.59
N SER A 222 4.24 -13.85 14.40
CA SER A 222 3.16 -12.95 14.79
C SER A 222 2.02 -13.03 13.79
N ASP A 223 0.79 -13.18 14.26
CA ASP A 223 -0.41 -13.01 13.47
C ASP A 223 -0.76 -11.54 13.29
N THR A 224 -1.45 -11.27 12.18
CA THR A 224 -1.86 -9.91 11.87
C THR A 224 -3.29 -9.87 11.36
N LEU A 225 -4.08 -8.99 11.94
CA LEU A 225 -5.46 -8.76 11.53
C LEU A 225 -5.57 -7.36 10.95
N SER A 226 -5.95 -7.27 9.67
CA SER A 226 -5.84 -6.03 8.90
C SER A 226 -7.15 -5.67 8.22
N LEU A 227 -7.51 -4.38 8.30
CA LEU A 227 -8.56 -3.76 7.51
C LEU A 227 -7.89 -2.81 6.53
N ALA A 228 -8.08 -3.05 5.23
CA ALA A 228 -7.37 -2.34 4.17
C ALA A 228 -8.29 -1.87 3.06
N VAL A 229 -7.98 -0.71 2.48
CA VAL A 229 -8.44 -0.35 1.14
C VAL A 229 -7.35 -0.76 0.17
N ARG A 230 -7.67 -1.63 -0.78
CA ARG A 230 -6.70 -2.18 -1.73
C ARG A 230 -7.31 -2.38 -3.11
N ARG A 231 -6.45 -2.68 -4.08
CA ARG A 231 -6.85 -3.18 -5.38
C ARG A 231 -6.04 -4.41 -5.71
N ASP A 232 -6.66 -5.47 -6.21
CA ASP A 232 -5.93 -6.66 -6.63
C ASP A 232 -5.14 -6.41 -7.91
N ASP A 233 -4.16 -7.27 -8.18
CA ASP A 233 -3.24 -7.18 -9.31
C ASP A 233 -3.87 -7.65 -10.64
N ALA A 234 -5.01 -8.34 -10.58
CA ALA A 234 -5.71 -8.82 -11.76
C ALA A 234 -6.12 -7.65 -12.70
N PRO A 235 -5.95 -7.78 -14.03
CA PRO A 235 -6.41 -6.77 -14.97
C PRO A 235 -7.90 -6.48 -14.83
N GLY A 236 -8.24 -5.21 -14.57
CA GLY A 236 -9.63 -4.79 -14.37
C GLY A 236 -10.18 -5.05 -12.97
N ALA A 237 -9.37 -5.50 -12.01
CA ALA A 237 -9.77 -5.55 -10.61
C ALA A 237 -10.24 -4.17 -10.14
N MET A 238 -11.38 -4.15 -9.45
CA MET A 238 -11.92 -2.95 -8.81
C MET A 238 -11.30 -2.81 -7.42
N PRO A 239 -11.13 -1.58 -6.90
CA PRO A 239 -10.72 -1.39 -5.52
C PRO A 239 -11.78 -1.95 -4.56
N VAL A 240 -11.33 -2.52 -3.45
CA VAL A 240 -12.15 -3.15 -2.41
C VAL A 240 -11.70 -2.67 -1.03
N ILE A 241 -12.63 -2.69 -0.09
CA ILE A 241 -12.34 -2.69 1.34
C ILE A 241 -12.30 -4.16 1.76
N ARG A 242 -11.18 -4.60 2.33
CA ARG A 242 -10.93 -6.01 2.67
C ARG A 242 -10.56 -6.14 4.13
N PHE A 243 -11.18 -7.10 4.81
CA PHE A 243 -10.81 -7.53 6.14
C PHE A 243 -10.22 -8.93 6.07
N PHE A 244 -8.98 -9.07 6.53
CA PHE A 244 -8.23 -10.31 6.38
C PHE A 244 -7.23 -10.52 7.51
N GLU A 245 -6.91 -11.79 7.72
CA GLU A 245 -5.91 -12.26 8.65
C GLU A 245 -4.70 -12.80 7.89
N GLN A 246 -3.49 -12.52 8.38
CA GLN A 246 -2.29 -13.22 7.96
C GLN A 246 -1.75 -13.97 9.16
N ASN A 247 -1.72 -15.29 9.05
CA ASN A 247 -1.13 -16.15 10.07
C ASN A 247 0.25 -16.59 9.58
N PHE A 248 1.29 -16.01 10.19
CA PHE A 248 2.65 -16.24 9.73
C PHE A 248 3.18 -17.62 10.14
N ASN A 249 2.58 -18.27 11.14
CA ASN A 249 2.91 -19.64 11.57
C ASN A 249 2.39 -20.68 10.59
N ALA A 250 1.12 -20.55 10.21
CA ALA A 250 0.46 -21.42 9.24
C ALA A 250 0.86 -21.09 7.81
N GLY A 251 1.44 -19.90 7.57
CA GLY A 251 1.77 -19.42 6.24
C GLY A 251 0.52 -19.12 5.41
N THR A 252 -0.54 -18.62 6.05
CA THR A 252 -1.85 -18.42 5.42
C THR A 252 -2.23 -16.96 5.39
N LEU A 253 -3.00 -16.58 4.36
CA LEU A 253 -3.68 -15.31 4.26
C LEU A 253 -5.17 -15.61 4.04
N THR A 254 -5.97 -15.35 5.07
CA THR A 254 -7.39 -15.69 5.10
C THR A 254 -8.22 -14.42 4.95
N GLU A 255 -8.97 -14.31 3.86
CA GLU A 255 -9.99 -13.28 3.73
C GLU A 255 -11.17 -13.61 4.64
N ILE A 256 -11.51 -12.67 5.52
CA ILE A 256 -12.65 -12.80 6.42
C ILE A 256 -13.90 -12.26 5.70
N ASP A 257 -13.78 -11.06 5.13
CA ASP A 257 -14.86 -10.42 4.39
C ASP A 257 -14.30 -9.31 3.46
N SER A 258 -15.08 -8.94 2.45
CA SER A 258 -14.74 -7.85 1.54
C SER A 258 -15.98 -7.18 0.93
N THR A 259 -15.83 -5.90 0.59
CA THR A 259 -16.87 -5.14 -0.12
C THR A 259 -16.25 -4.25 -1.19
N PRO A 260 -16.90 -4.04 -2.35
CA PRO A 260 -16.43 -3.06 -3.33
C PRO A 260 -16.26 -1.67 -2.73
N LEU A 261 -15.16 -0.98 -3.08
CA LEU A 261 -14.96 0.42 -2.67
C LEU A 261 -15.92 1.31 -3.48
N ASN A 262 -17.10 1.59 -2.92
CA ASN A 262 -18.09 2.48 -3.50
C ASN A 262 -17.91 3.89 -2.92
N LEU A 263 -17.20 4.76 -3.65
CA LEU A 263 -16.92 6.12 -3.20
C LEU A 263 -18.24 6.88 -2.98
N ALA A 264 -18.54 7.19 -1.72
CA ALA A 264 -19.68 8.03 -1.38
C ALA A 264 -19.51 9.43 -2.03
N LEU A 265 -20.59 9.98 -2.58
CA LEU A 265 -20.53 11.27 -3.27
C LEU A 265 -20.06 12.36 -2.29
N GLY A 266 -18.94 13.01 -2.63
CA GLY A 266 -18.35 14.06 -1.80
C GLY A 266 -17.40 13.58 -0.71
N ALA A 267 -17.16 12.28 -0.58
CA ALA A 267 -16.15 11.77 0.35
C ALA A 267 -14.73 12.13 -0.13
N ASP A 268 -13.95 12.74 0.75
CA ASP A 268 -12.53 13.08 0.55
C ASP A 268 -11.60 12.22 1.42
N GLN A 269 -12.13 11.53 2.43
CA GLN A 269 -11.36 10.69 3.34
C GLN A 269 -12.08 9.39 3.68
N ILE A 270 -11.32 8.44 4.23
CA ILE A 270 -11.84 7.20 4.79
C ILE A 270 -11.23 6.92 6.15
N ARG A 271 -12.08 6.66 7.15
CA ARG A 271 -11.68 6.13 8.44
C ARG A 271 -11.78 4.61 8.40
N LEU A 272 -10.70 3.92 8.77
CA LEU A 272 -10.69 2.47 8.97
C LEU A 272 -10.62 2.19 10.47
N THR A 273 -11.48 1.31 10.99
CA THR A 273 -11.58 1.00 12.41
C THR A 273 -11.55 -0.50 12.67
N LEU A 274 -10.71 -0.92 13.62
CA LEU A 274 -10.72 -2.26 14.23
C LEU A 274 -11.15 -2.13 15.70
N ALA A 275 -12.15 -2.89 16.12
CA ALA A 275 -12.76 -2.78 17.44
C ALA A 275 -12.84 -4.13 18.16
N HIS A 276 -12.31 -4.17 19.38
CA HIS A 276 -12.51 -5.22 20.35
C HIS A 276 -13.64 -4.77 21.31
N SER A 277 -14.87 -5.19 21.04
CA SER A 277 -16.07 -4.64 21.68
C SER A 277 -16.51 -5.38 22.95
N VAL A 278 -16.01 -6.59 23.19
CA VAL A 278 -16.40 -7.44 24.33
C VAL A 278 -15.15 -7.86 25.10
N ALA A 279 -15.04 -7.46 26.36
CA ALA A 279 -13.91 -7.89 27.20
C ALA A 279 -13.85 -9.43 27.29
N ASP A 280 -12.62 -9.96 27.30
CA ASP A 280 -12.32 -11.40 27.34
C ASP A 280 -12.74 -12.20 26.10
N SER A 281 -13.29 -11.54 25.07
CA SER A 281 -13.47 -12.15 23.74
C SER A 281 -12.14 -12.21 22.99
N THR A 282 -12.11 -13.01 21.93
CA THR A 282 -11.04 -12.98 20.93
C THR A 282 -11.46 -12.24 19.65
N GLU A 283 -12.73 -11.83 19.58
CA GLU A 283 -13.36 -11.27 18.38
C GLU A 283 -13.03 -9.80 18.16
N ILE A 284 -12.55 -9.49 16.95
CA ILE A 284 -12.32 -8.13 16.48
C ILE A 284 -13.27 -7.84 15.31
N PHE A 285 -13.99 -6.73 15.40
CA PHE A 285 -14.87 -6.24 14.36
C PHE A 285 -14.20 -5.15 13.53
N ALA A 286 -14.52 -5.11 12.24
CA ALA A 286 -13.98 -4.15 11.29
C ALA A 286 -15.10 -3.25 10.74
N ALA A 287 -14.84 -1.94 10.71
CA ALA A 287 -15.78 -0.94 10.22
C ALA A 287 -15.04 0.19 9.48
N TRP A 288 -15.76 0.89 8.62
CA TRP A 288 -15.26 2.05 7.89
C TRP A 288 -16.28 3.18 7.83
N ASP A 289 -15.78 4.42 7.82
CA ASP A 289 -16.56 5.62 7.57
C ASP A 289 -15.97 6.37 6.38
N TYR A 290 -16.80 6.79 5.44
CA TYR A 290 -16.45 7.81 4.45
C TYR A 290 -16.67 9.18 5.08
N LEU A 291 -15.68 10.07 4.97
CA LEU A 291 -15.76 11.43 5.52
C LEU A 291 -15.74 12.46 4.39
N SER A 292 -16.36 13.61 4.65
CA SER A 292 -16.30 14.82 3.83
C SER A 292 -16.05 16.02 4.75
N GLY A 293 -14.87 16.65 4.66
CA GLY A 293 -14.50 17.73 5.58
C GLY A 293 -14.57 17.33 7.07
N GLY A 294 -14.24 16.07 7.38
CA GLY A 294 -14.27 15.49 8.73
C GLY A 294 -15.65 14.95 9.18
N GLY A 295 -16.74 15.25 8.48
CA GLY A 295 -18.07 14.72 8.79
C GLY A 295 -18.33 13.37 8.13
N VAL A 296 -18.95 12.42 8.83
CA VAL A 296 -19.32 11.10 8.26
C VAL A 296 -20.45 11.25 7.25
N VAL A 297 -20.22 10.83 6.00
CA VAL A 297 -21.22 10.87 4.91
C VAL A 297 -21.82 9.50 4.58
N ALA A 298 -21.07 8.42 4.84
CA ALA A 298 -21.53 7.04 4.71
C ALA A 298 -20.65 6.14 5.58
N SER A 299 -21.15 4.97 5.95
CA SER A 299 -20.40 4.01 6.76
C SER A 299 -20.75 2.57 6.39
N GLY A 300 -19.95 1.64 6.87
CA GLY A 300 -20.23 0.21 6.80
C GLY A 300 -19.39 -0.59 7.78
N SER A 301 -19.74 -1.85 7.94
CA SER A 301 -19.06 -2.79 8.83
C SER A 301 -19.18 -4.21 8.30
N PHE A 302 -18.22 -5.05 8.66
CA PHE A 302 -18.30 -6.48 8.41
C PHE A 302 -19.02 -7.19 9.57
N ALA A 303 -19.83 -8.19 9.23
CA ALA A 303 -20.58 -8.96 10.24
C ALA A 303 -19.72 -10.08 10.86
N THR A 304 -18.79 -10.63 10.08
CA THR A 304 -17.89 -11.69 10.51
C THR A 304 -16.68 -11.09 11.25
N PRO A 305 -16.46 -11.42 12.54
CA PRO A 305 -15.27 -10.96 13.26
C PRO A 305 -14.01 -11.73 12.83
N GLY A 306 -12.86 -11.11 13.05
CA GLY A 306 -11.55 -11.77 13.01
C GLY A 306 -11.04 -12.11 14.40
N ASN A 307 -9.96 -12.88 14.47
CA ASN A 307 -9.24 -13.18 15.72
C ASN A 307 -7.82 -12.59 15.67
N ILE A 308 -7.34 -12.09 16.80
CA ILE A 308 -5.95 -11.63 16.98
C ILE A 308 -5.34 -12.08 18.31
N PHE A 309 -6.06 -12.89 19.09
CA PHE A 309 -5.63 -13.40 20.38
C PHE A 309 -5.55 -14.92 20.30
N ASP A 310 -4.39 -15.47 19.90
CA ASP A 310 -4.14 -16.91 19.76
C ASP A 310 -3.04 -17.42 20.70
N GLY A 311 -3.31 -17.27 22.00
CA GLY A 311 -2.41 -17.71 23.08
C GLY A 311 -1.85 -16.57 23.91
N GLU A 312 -1.85 -15.34 23.38
CA GLU A 312 -1.53 -14.10 24.07
C GLU A 312 -2.78 -13.35 24.54
N THR A 313 -2.55 -12.36 25.42
CA THR A 313 -3.61 -11.48 25.94
C THR A 313 -3.44 -10.03 25.54
N PHE A 314 -2.55 -9.73 24.59
CA PHE A 314 -2.22 -8.38 24.16
C PHE A 314 -2.14 -8.26 22.64
N THR A 315 -2.30 -7.04 22.14
CA THR A 315 -2.07 -6.71 20.74
C THR A 315 -1.50 -5.28 20.60
N ARG A 316 -1.03 -4.94 19.42
CA ARG A 316 -0.53 -3.61 19.04
C ARG A 316 -1.25 -3.11 17.81
N ALA A 317 -1.58 -1.83 17.84
CA ALA A 317 -2.20 -1.18 16.70
C ALA A 317 -1.11 -0.57 15.81
N ASP A 318 -1.24 -0.81 14.51
CA ASP A 318 -0.37 -0.28 13.48
C ASP A 318 -1.20 0.43 12.41
N PHE A 319 -0.57 1.35 11.69
CA PHE A 319 -1.07 1.86 10.42
C PHE A 319 0.04 1.83 9.36
N GLY A 320 -0.36 1.83 8.09
CA GLY A 320 0.61 2.07 7.03
C GLY A 320 0.13 1.78 5.61
N VAL A 321 1.07 1.84 4.68
CA VAL A 321 0.84 1.63 3.24
C VAL A 321 1.81 0.61 2.68
N SER A 322 1.33 -0.25 1.78
CA SER A 322 2.19 -1.24 1.15
C SER A 322 1.88 -1.44 -0.31
N ALA A 323 2.90 -1.74 -1.09
CA ALA A 323 2.81 -2.14 -2.49
C ALA A 323 3.43 -3.53 -2.66
N MET A 324 2.94 -4.33 -3.60
CA MET A 324 3.62 -5.56 -3.98
C MET A 324 4.92 -5.23 -4.72
N ILE A 325 5.99 -5.97 -4.43
CA ILE A 325 7.20 -5.90 -5.25
C ILE A 325 6.88 -6.69 -6.51
N PRO A 326 6.83 -6.08 -7.70
CA PRO A 326 6.64 -6.84 -8.92
C PRO A 326 7.73 -7.89 -9.00
N GLU A 327 7.35 -9.17 -9.18
CA GLU A 327 8.34 -10.22 -9.41
C GLU A 327 9.23 -9.73 -10.55
N PRO A 328 10.54 -9.63 -10.30
CA PRO A 328 11.36 -8.87 -11.19
C PRO A 328 11.33 -9.59 -12.54
N GLU A 329 11.16 -8.80 -13.60
CA GLU A 329 11.24 -9.25 -14.98
C GLU A 329 12.55 -10.01 -15.26
N THR A 330 13.50 -10.11 -14.32
CA THR A 330 14.60 -11.06 -14.31
C THR A 330 14.21 -12.46 -14.79
N TYR A 331 13.04 -13.00 -14.45
CA TYR A 331 12.61 -14.29 -15.04
C TYR A 331 12.29 -14.16 -16.53
N ALA A 332 11.57 -13.11 -16.93
CA ALA A 332 11.29 -12.82 -18.33
C ALA A 332 12.58 -12.55 -19.12
N MET A 333 13.55 -11.85 -18.52
CA MET A 333 14.86 -11.52 -19.07
C MET A 333 15.77 -12.74 -19.12
N LEU A 334 15.72 -13.62 -18.11
CA LEU A 334 16.42 -14.89 -18.10
C LEU A 334 15.88 -15.79 -19.21
N LEU A 335 14.55 -15.93 -19.31
CA LEU A 335 13.89 -16.72 -20.35
C LEU A 335 14.15 -16.13 -21.74
N ALA A 336 14.10 -14.81 -21.89
CA ALA A 336 14.47 -14.13 -23.14
C ALA A 336 15.94 -14.38 -23.48
N GLY A 337 16.85 -14.29 -22.50
CA GLY A 337 18.27 -14.58 -22.67
C GLY A 337 18.54 -16.02 -23.10
N ILE A 338 17.89 -17.00 -22.45
CA ILE A 338 17.96 -18.42 -22.81
C ILE A 338 17.37 -18.66 -24.21
N GLY A 339 16.24 -18.01 -24.53
CA GLY A 339 15.60 -18.08 -25.84
C GLY A 339 16.53 -17.63 -26.97
N VAL A 340 17.25 -16.52 -26.77
CA VAL A 340 18.25 -16.01 -27.71
C VAL A 340 19.43 -16.98 -27.87
N LEU A 341 19.91 -17.59 -26.79
CA LEU A 341 20.98 -18.59 -26.83
C LEU A 341 20.58 -19.84 -27.63
N VAL A 342 19.41 -20.41 -27.36
CA VAL A 342 18.89 -21.59 -28.07
C VAL A 342 18.71 -21.30 -29.57
N TRP A 343 18.16 -20.12 -29.91
CA TRP A 343 18.01 -19.71 -31.29
C TRP A 343 19.37 -19.61 -32.02
N ARG A 344 20.37 -19.01 -31.35
CA ARG A 344 21.73 -18.89 -31.89
C ARG A 344 22.39 -20.26 -32.09
N LEU A 345 22.19 -21.21 -31.19
CA LEU A 345 22.70 -22.58 -31.31
C LEU A 345 22.02 -23.35 -32.45
N ARG A 346 20.71 -23.16 -32.67
CA ARG A 346 19.99 -23.77 -33.81
C ARG A 346 20.47 -23.23 -35.16
N GLY A 347 20.79 -21.94 -35.24
CA GLY A 347 21.31 -21.31 -36.46
C GLY A 347 22.70 -21.81 -36.91
N ARG A 348 23.44 -22.53 -36.04
CA ARG A 348 24.76 -23.10 -36.37
C ARG A 348 24.71 -24.47 -37.02
N ARG A 349 23.54 -25.13 -37.08
CA ARG A 349 23.39 -26.36 -37.88
C ARG A 349 23.31 -25.95 -39.35
N GLY A 350 24.48 -25.79 -39.98
CA GLY A 350 24.60 -25.54 -41.40
C GLY A 350 23.83 -26.59 -42.22
N PRO A 351 23.44 -26.27 -43.47
CA PRO A 351 22.74 -27.22 -44.33
C PRO A 351 23.55 -28.51 -44.38
N LYS A 352 22.97 -29.61 -43.92
CA LYS A 352 23.54 -30.94 -44.13
C LYS A 352 23.76 -31.06 -45.63
N MET A 353 25.02 -31.02 -46.07
CA MET A 353 25.35 -31.29 -47.46
C MET A 353 24.77 -32.68 -47.75
N ARG A 354 23.67 -32.72 -48.50
CA ARG A 354 23.17 -33.97 -49.05
C ARG A 354 24.29 -34.47 -49.96
N ALA A 355 25.04 -35.44 -49.47
CA ALA A 355 26.00 -36.18 -50.29
C ALA A 355 25.22 -36.72 -51.49
N ASN A 356 25.47 -36.14 -52.65
CA ASN A 356 24.81 -36.49 -53.90
C ASN A 356 25.40 -37.83 -54.34
N ASN A 357 24.79 -38.92 -53.87
CA ASN A 357 25.25 -40.27 -54.12
C ASN A 357 24.90 -40.65 -55.57
N LYS A 358 25.80 -40.33 -56.52
CA LYS A 358 25.72 -40.79 -57.90
C LYS A 358 25.99 -42.30 -57.92
N ARG A 359 24.93 -43.11 -58.02
CA ARG A 359 25.06 -44.52 -58.43
C ARG A 359 25.51 -44.55 -59.89
N VAL A 360 26.71 -45.06 -60.12
CA VAL A 360 27.13 -45.59 -61.42
C VAL A 360 26.66 -47.05 -61.44
N LEU A 361 25.77 -47.40 -62.36
CA LEU A 361 25.45 -48.78 -62.70
C LEU A 361 26.31 -49.19 -63.92
N PRO A 362 26.95 -50.36 -63.91
CA PRO A 362 27.40 -51.03 -65.13
C PRO A 362 26.24 -51.67 -65.89
#